data_AF-A0A7J2PWV4-F1
#
_entry.id   AF-A0A7J2PWV4-F1
#
_cell.length_a   1.000
_cell.length_b   1.000
_cell.length_c   1.000
_cell.angle_alpha   90.00
_cell.angle_beta   90.00
_cell.angle_gamma   90.00
#
_symmetry.space_group_name_H-M   'P 1'
#
loop_
_entity.id
_entity.type
_entity.pdbx_description
1 polymer ?
#
loop_
_entity_poly.entity_id
_entity_poly.type
_entity_poly.pdbx_seq_one_letter_code
_entity_poly.pdbx_strand_id
1 'polypeptide(L)'
;MSFSDIPVDVGPVYEGERVRKNQMYVELGGPKIEKHFELVRVVPEKDIEDGKVILIGPDIKDMEEGSRHPIGILVEVSGPELEEDLEAVFERRVHEFCNFV
;
A
#
# COMPACT_ATOMS: atom_id res chain seq x y z
N MET A 1 15.25 0.38 10.90
CA MET A 1 14.01 -0.28 11.36
C MET A 1 14.15 -1.77 11.12
N SER A 2 13.67 -2.61 12.04
CA SER A 2 13.71 -4.07 11.84
C SER A 2 12.41 -4.49 11.19
N PHE A 3 12.47 -5.23 10.07
CA PHE A 3 11.29 -5.82 9.42
C PHE A 3 10.92 -7.19 10.03
N SER A 4 11.37 -7.45 11.26
CA SER A 4 11.25 -8.76 11.92
C SER A 4 9.81 -9.24 12.14
N ASP A 5 8.84 -8.34 12.12
CA ASP A 5 7.43 -8.65 12.34
C ASP A 5 6.66 -8.90 11.02
N ILE A 6 7.33 -8.82 9.87
CA ILE A 6 6.75 -9.09 8.56
C ILE A 6 7.00 -10.58 8.20
N PRO A 7 5.98 -11.35 7.79
CA PRO A 7 6.11 -12.79 7.55
C PRO A 7 6.82 -13.16 6.25
N VAL A 8 7.35 -12.17 5.53
CA VAL A 8 8.07 -12.28 4.26
C VAL A 8 9.33 -11.43 4.30
N ASP A 9 10.30 -11.75 3.45
CA ASP A 9 11.50 -10.93 3.32
C ASP A 9 11.16 -9.56 2.74
N VAL A 10 11.86 -8.52 3.19
CA VAL A 10 11.65 -7.14 2.71
C VAL A 10 12.98 -6.50 2.34
N GLY A 11 13.10 -6.00 1.11
CA GLY A 11 14.24 -5.22 0.67
C GLY A 11 14.21 -4.84 -0.82
N PRO A 12 15.05 -3.87 -1.23
CA PRO A 12 15.11 -3.39 -2.62
C PRO A 12 15.48 -4.46 -3.65
N VAL A 13 16.06 -5.59 -3.22
CA VAL A 13 16.41 -6.71 -4.10
C VAL A 13 15.19 -7.37 -4.75
N TYR A 14 14.01 -7.26 -4.12
CA TYR A 14 12.76 -7.85 -4.61
C TYR A 14 12.00 -6.96 -5.60
N GLU A 15 12.40 -5.69 -5.79
CA GLU A 15 11.67 -4.71 -6.62
C GLU A 15 11.42 -5.18 -8.07
N GLY A 16 12.34 -6.00 -8.62
CA GLY A 16 12.23 -6.55 -9.96
C GLY A 16 11.42 -7.84 -10.07
N GLU A 17 10.87 -8.36 -8.96
CA GLU A 17 10.09 -9.60 -8.95
C GLU A 17 8.81 -9.43 -9.77
N ARG A 18 8.39 -10.52 -10.43
CA ARG A 18 7.17 -10.53 -11.23
C ARG A 18 6.31 -11.72 -10.87
N VAL A 19 5.16 -11.44 -10.25
CA VAL A 19 4.11 -12.43 -9.99
C VAL A 19 3.34 -12.73 -11.28
N ARG A 20 3.48 -13.95 -11.80
CA ARG A 20 2.71 -14.41 -12.98
C ARG A 20 1.35 -14.96 -12.56
N LYS A 21 0.42 -15.09 -13.51
CA LYS A 21 -0.95 -15.57 -13.27
C LYS A 21 -1.03 -16.86 -12.44
N ASN A 22 -0.15 -17.83 -12.69
CA ASN A 22 -0.16 -19.11 -11.98
C ASN A 22 0.45 -19.03 -10.56
N GLN A 23 1.06 -17.91 -10.20
CA GLN A 23 1.66 -17.65 -8.88
C GLN A 23 0.82 -16.62 -8.07
N MET A 24 -0.16 -15.99 -8.72
CA MET A 24 -0.96 -14.91 -8.14
C MET A 24 -2.06 -15.48 -7.26
N TYR A 25 -2.07 -15.12 -5.98
CA TYR A 25 -3.16 -15.46 -5.07
C TYR A 25 -4.40 -14.57 -5.30
N VAL A 26 -4.22 -13.25 -5.32
CA VAL A 26 -5.29 -12.27 -5.61
C VAL A 26 -4.76 -11.14 -6.49
N GLU A 27 -5.65 -10.50 -7.26
CA GLU A 27 -5.34 -9.25 -7.98
C GLU A 27 -6.08 -8.09 -7.30
N LEU A 28 -5.33 -7.12 -6.79
CA LEU A 28 -5.89 -5.91 -6.17
C LEU A 28 -5.79 -4.75 -7.17
N GLY A 29 -6.93 -4.24 -7.63
CA GLY A 29 -6.99 -3.22 -8.68
C GLY A 29 -6.66 -3.76 -10.08
N GLY A 30 -5.87 -2.99 -10.84
CA GLY A 30 -5.47 -3.34 -12.20
C GLY A 30 -6.53 -3.00 -13.27
N PRO A 31 -6.23 -3.26 -14.56
CA PRO A 31 -7.03 -2.79 -15.69
C PRO A 31 -8.44 -3.37 -15.77
N LYS A 32 -8.73 -4.40 -14.98
CA LYS A 32 -10.04 -5.09 -14.94
C LYS A 32 -10.90 -4.64 -13.76
N ILE A 33 -10.38 -3.80 -12.89
CA ILE A 33 -11.09 -3.25 -11.74
C ILE A 33 -11.15 -1.74 -11.93
N GLU A 34 -12.34 -1.21 -12.19
CA GLU A 34 -12.54 0.21 -12.48
C GLU A 34 -12.14 1.12 -11.31
N LYS A 35 -12.36 0.66 -10.07
CA LYS A 35 -12.15 1.45 -8.85
C LYS A 35 -10.93 0.96 -8.10
N HIS A 36 -9.82 1.68 -8.24
CA HIS A 36 -8.65 1.51 -7.41
C HIS A 36 -7.89 2.83 -7.34
N PHE A 37 -7.26 3.12 -6.20
CA PHE A 37 -6.47 4.33 -6.03
C PHE A 37 -5.41 4.16 -4.94
N GLU A 38 -4.38 4.99 -5.01
CA GLU A 38 -3.49 5.33 -3.92
C GLU A 38 -3.57 6.85 -3.73
N LEU A 39 -3.52 7.31 -2.49
CA LEU A 39 -3.58 8.73 -2.16
C LEU A 39 -2.76 9.01 -0.90
N VAL A 40 -1.84 9.95 -0.98
CA VAL A 40 -1.17 10.52 0.19
C VAL A 40 -1.80 11.86 0.54
N ARG A 41 -2.04 12.12 1.82
CA ARG A 41 -2.54 13.42 2.30
C ARG A 41 -1.75 13.93 3.48
N VAL A 42 -1.34 15.19 3.42
CA VAL A 42 -0.85 15.93 4.57
C VAL A 42 -2.06 16.39 5.37
N VAL A 43 -2.12 16.02 6.65
CA VAL A 43 -3.22 16.37 7.54
C VAL A 43 -2.70 17.04 8.83
N PRO A 44 -3.52 17.87 9.50
CA PRO A 44 -3.13 18.44 10.79
C PRO A 44 -2.86 17.35 11.85
N GLU A 45 -1.89 17.56 12.73
CA GLU A 45 -1.49 16.58 13.77
C GLU A 45 -2.66 16.12 14.66
N LYS A 46 -3.64 17.01 14.90
CA LYS A 46 -4.84 16.72 15.70
C LYS A 46 -5.81 15.73 15.03
N ASP A 47 -5.71 15.55 13.72
CA ASP A 47 -6.64 14.77 12.90
C ASP A 47 -6.06 13.38 12.55
N ILE A 48 -4.84 13.05 13.01
CA ILE A 48 -4.15 11.78 12.76
C ILE A 48 -3.71 11.09 14.06
N GLU A 49 -3.60 9.77 14.02
CA GLU A 49 -3.03 8.94 15.08
C GLU A 49 -1.82 8.19 14.52
N ASP A 50 -0.62 8.48 15.06
CA ASP A 50 0.63 7.89 14.57
C ASP A 50 0.63 6.36 14.67
N GLY A 51 1.07 5.70 13.61
CA GLY A 51 1.12 4.24 13.49
C GLY A 51 -0.24 3.54 13.35
N LYS A 52 -1.36 4.27 13.25
CA LYS A 52 -2.68 3.66 13.07
C LYS A 52 -2.83 3.05 11.67
N VAL A 53 -3.17 1.77 11.62
CA VAL A 53 -3.52 1.06 10.38
C VAL A 53 -4.95 0.56 10.48
N ILE A 54 -5.76 0.88 9.47
CA ILE A 54 -7.17 0.47 9.39
C ILE A 54 -7.37 -0.30 8.09
N LEU A 55 -7.98 -1.47 8.19
CA LEU A 55 -8.46 -2.24 7.04
C LEU A 55 -9.98 -2.11 6.96
N ILE A 56 -10.49 -1.54 5.86
CA ILE A 56 -11.93 -1.44 5.58
C ILE A 56 -12.25 -2.38 4.42
N GLY A 57 -12.96 -3.47 4.72
CA GLY A 57 -13.25 -4.53 3.75
C GLY A 57 -12.66 -5.87 4.17
N PRO A 58 -12.66 -6.88 3.27
CA PRO A 58 -12.13 -8.19 3.56
C PRO A 58 -10.60 -8.18 3.68
N ASP A 59 -10.09 -9.00 4.59
CA ASP A 59 -8.66 -9.31 4.73
C ASP A 59 -8.25 -10.36 3.70
N ILE A 60 -6.96 -10.45 3.36
CA ILE A 60 -6.44 -11.33 2.31
C ILE A 60 -6.74 -12.81 2.59
N LYS A 61 -6.77 -13.20 3.87
CA LYS A 61 -7.12 -14.56 4.31
C LYS A 61 -8.57 -14.95 4.02
N ASP A 62 -9.45 -13.96 3.84
CA ASP A 62 -10.87 -14.14 3.57
C ASP A 62 -11.18 -14.05 2.06
N MET A 63 -10.16 -13.82 1.22
CA MET A 63 -10.27 -13.75 -0.24
C MET A 63 -10.02 -15.11 -0.90
N GLU A 64 -10.78 -15.40 -1.95
CA GLU A 64 -10.62 -16.61 -2.76
C GLU A 64 -9.39 -16.52 -3.68
N GLU A 65 -8.69 -17.64 -3.85
CA GLU A 65 -7.55 -17.74 -4.78
C GLU A 65 -8.00 -17.45 -6.23
N GLY A 66 -7.23 -16.62 -6.92
CA GLY A 66 -7.49 -16.15 -8.28
C GLY A 66 -8.53 -15.04 -8.40
N SER A 67 -9.10 -14.58 -7.28
CA SER A 67 -10.11 -13.50 -7.27
C SER A 67 -9.50 -12.12 -7.51
N ARG A 68 -10.38 -11.14 -7.81
CA ARG A 68 -10.00 -9.73 -8.01
C ARG A 68 -10.81 -8.82 -7.11
N HIS A 69 -10.16 -7.84 -6.50
CA HIS A 69 -10.80 -6.91 -5.57
C HIS A 69 -10.39 -5.45 -5.85
N PRO A 70 -11.28 -4.47 -5.59
CA PRO A 70 -10.87 -3.06 -5.53
C PRO A 70 -9.94 -2.83 -4.35
N ILE A 71 -9.05 -1.86 -4.49
CA ILE A 71 -8.11 -1.44 -3.44
C ILE A 71 -8.06 0.07 -3.36
N GLY A 72 -8.02 0.60 -2.14
CA GLY A 72 -7.73 1.99 -1.85
C GLY A 72 -6.63 2.05 -0.81
N ILE A 73 -5.52 2.70 -1.13
CA ILE A 73 -4.43 2.97 -0.19
C ILE A 73 -4.51 4.45 0.16
N LEU A 74 -4.93 4.77 1.39
CA LEU A 74 -4.89 6.13 1.91
C LEU A 74 -3.78 6.20 2.95
N VAL A 75 -2.79 7.05 2.71
CA VAL A 75 -1.71 7.32 3.65
C VAL A 75 -1.85 8.76 4.11
N GLU A 76 -2.13 8.95 5.39
CA GLU A 76 -2.15 10.27 5.99
C GLU A 76 -0.81 10.50 6.70
N VAL A 77 -0.23 11.67 6.50
CA VAL A 77 1.04 12.07 7.11
C VAL A 77 0.91 13.43 7.78
N SER A 78 1.68 13.66 8.83
CA SER A 78 1.74 14.95 9.51
C SER A 78 3.15 15.22 10.01
N GLY A 79 3.55 16.48 9.99
CA GLY A 79 4.87 16.91 10.43
C GLY A 79 5.10 18.39 10.18
N PRO A 80 5.99 19.03 10.94
CA PRO A 80 6.20 20.48 10.90
C PRO A 80 6.80 20.99 9.58
N GLU A 81 7.47 20.12 8.83
CA GLU A 81 8.12 20.43 7.53
C GLU A 81 7.35 19.83 6.35
N LEU A 82 6.18 19.22 6.58
CA LEU A 82 5.38 18.63 5.51
C LEU A 82 4.48 19.68 4.87
N GLU A 83 4.55 19.77 3.54
CA GLU A 83 3.74 20.64 2.69
C GLU A 83 2.90 19.78 1.75
N GLU A 84 1.70 20.26 1.36
CA GLU A 84 0.80 19.53 0.43
C GLU A 84 1.49 19.18 -0.90
N ASP A 85 2.41 20.02 -1.39
CA ASP A 85 3.17 19.77 -2.62
C ASP A 85 4.07 18.52 -2.53
N LEU A 86 4.39 18.04 -1.33
CA LEU A 86 5.15 16.81 -1.11
C LEU A 86 4.29 15.54 -1.18
N GLU A 87 2.95 15.66 -1.17
CA GLU A 87 2.03 14.50 -1.25
C GLU A 87 2.37 13.64 -2.46
N ALA A 88 2.48 14.25 -3.65
CA ALA A 88 2.79 13.54 -4.89
C ALA A 88 4.18 12.87 -4.88
N VAL A 89 5.15 13.46 -4.16
CA VAL A 89 6.49 12.88 -4.00
C VAL A 89 6.43 11.61 -3.17
N PHE A 90 5.70 11.64 -2.05
CA PHE A 90 5.51 10.46 -1.20
C PHE A 90 4.61 9.40 -1.84
N GLU A 91 3.57 9.83 -2.54
CA GLU A 91 2.63 8.93 -3.22
C GLU A 91 3.36 8.05 -4.24
N ARG A 92 4.32 8.63 -4.96
CA ARG A 92 5.15 7.87 -5.90
C ARG A 92 5.98 6.78 -5.22
N ARG A 93 6.32 6.93 -3.94
CA ARG A 93 7.10 5.94 -3.16
C ARG A 93 6.27 4.71 -2.80
N VAL A 94 4.93 4.80 -2.76
CA VAL A 94 4.03 3.68 -2.49
C VAL A 94 4.31 2.53 -3.47
N HIS A 95 4.49 2.85 -4.76
CA HIS A 95 4.91 1.90 -5.77
C HIS A 95 6.16 1.11 -5.37
N GLU A 96 7.23 1.79 -4.94
CA GLU A 96 8.48 1.12 -4.57
C GLU A 96 8.30 0.27 -3.31
N PHE A 97 7.64 0.82 -2.28
CA PHE A 97 7.44 0.13 -1.01
C PHE A 97 6.61 -1.14 -1.16
N CYS A 98 5.60 -1.15 -2.03
CA CYS A 98 4.82 -2.35 -2.33
C CYS A 98 5.59 -3.41 -3.13
N ASN A 99 6.67 -3.06 -3.83
CA ASN A 99 7.49 -4.00 -4.60
C ASN A 99 8.76 -4.44 -3.85
N PHE A 100 9.01 -3.96 -2.63
CA PHE A 100 10.16 -4.41 -1.82
C PHE A 100 9.91 -5.75 -1.12
N VAL A 101 8.85 -6.48 -1.46
CA VAL A 101 8.42 -7.74 -0.85
C VAL A 101 8.29 -8.85 -1.87
#